data_AF-A0A7C7PBE5-F1
#
_entry.id   AF-A0A7C7PBE5-F1
#
_cell.length_a   1.000
_cell.length_b   1.000
_cell.length_c   1.000
_cell.angle_alpha   90.00
_cell.angle_beta   90.00
_cell.angle_gamma   90.00
#
_symmetry.space_group_name_H-M   'P 1'
#
loop_
_entity.id
_entity.type
_entity.pdbx_description
1 polymer ?
#
loop_
_entity_poly.entity_id
_entity_poly.type
_entity_poly.pdbx_seq_one_letter_code
_entity_poly.pdbx_strand_id
1 'polypeptide(L)'
;MKTSILIISCLAILIFPACEKEEGCEDCGGSILDGYLFNEVATEDLTALGTIEDIEVGVCIRYKLDGSGFNLESVKVVDDCCCDQ
;
A
#
# COMPACT_ATOMS: atom_id res chain seq x y z
N MET A 1 -46.72 24.32 21.01
CA MET A 1 -45.92 23.19 21.54
C MET A 1 -46.19 22.02 20.60
N LYS A 2 -45.28 21.56 19.76
CA LYS A 2 -44.04 20.85 20.10
C LYS A 2 -43.12 20.96 18.89
N THR A 3 -42.02 21.66 19.07
CA THR A 3 -40.80 21.56 18.27
C THR A 3 -40.31 20.12 18.25
N SER A 4 -39.82 19.66 17.10
CA SER A 4 -38.49 19.04 17.00
C SER A 4 -38.26 18.61 15.56
N ILE A 5 -37.64 19.52 14.80
CA ILE A 5 -36.98 19.21 13.54
C ILE A 5 -35.77 18.34 13.92
N LEU A 6 -35.86 17.05 13.64
CA LEU A 6 -34.72 16.15 13.80
C LEU A 6 -33.71 16.49 12.71
N ILE A 7 -32.70 17.26 13.12
CA ILE A 7 -31.50 17.56 12.33
C ILE A 7 -30.81 16.22 12.09
N ILE A 8 -30.99 15.69 10.88
CA ILE A 8 -30.24 14.55 10.37
C ILE A 8 -28.81 15.07 10.18
N SER A 9 -28.01 14.91 11.24
CA SER A 9 -26.58 15.16 11.22
C SER A 9 -25.97 14.24 10.18
N CYS A 10 -25.64 14.78 9.01
CA CYS A 10 -24.72 14.16 8.06
C CYS A 10 -23.35 14.08 8.73
N LEU A 11 -23.17 13.06 9.55
CA LEU A 11 -21.85 12.57 9.93
C LEU A 11 -21.26 11.97 8.64
N ALA A 12 -20.59 12.82 7.86
CA ALA A 12 -19.71 12.38 6.79
C ALA A 12 -18.57 11.63 7.47
N ILE A 13 -18.81 10.36 7.77
CA ILE A 13 -17.76 9.39 8.02
C ILE A 13 -17.05 9.31 6.67
N LEU A 14 -15.93 10.03 6.54
CA LEU A 14 -14.95 9.74 5.52
C LEU A 14 -14.43 8.34 5.86
N ILE A 15 -15.09 7.34 5.30
CA ILE A 15 -14.63 5.97 5.29
C ILE A 15 -13.40 6.01 4.37
N PHE A 16 -12.23 6.27 4.94
CA PHE A 16 -11.01 5.77 4.33
C PHE A 16 -11.23 4.26 4.21
N PRO A 17 -11.06 3.65 3.03
CA PRO A 17 -11.03 2.19 2.94
C PRO A 17 -9.79 1.73 3.70
N ALA A 18 -9.90 1.62 5.02
CA ALA A 18 -8.95 0.89 5.82
C ALA A 18 -9.17 -0.56 5.39
N CYS A 19 -8.31 -0.99 4.46
CA CYS A 19 -8.13 -2.34 3.94
C CYS A 19 -8.88 -3.36 4.82
N GLU A 20 -10.10 -3.72 4.40
CA GLU A 20 -10.71 -4.94 4.90
C GLU A 20 -9.69 -6.04 4.65
N LYS A 21 -9.57 -6.96 5.59
CA LYS A 21 -8.59 -8.04 5.55
C LYS A 21 -8.97 -8.96 4.38
N GLU A 22 -8.72 -8.51 3.16
CA GLU A 22 -9.04 -9.21 1.93
C GLU A 22 -8.19 -10.48 1.96
N GLU A 23 -8.88 -11.62 1.96
CA GLU A 23 -8.26 -12.92 1.77
C GLU A 23 -7.58 -12.91 0.40
N GLY A 24 -6.29 -12.57 0.37
CA GLY A 24 -5.56 -12.36 -0.89
C GLY A 24 -4.15 -11.78 -0.77
N CYS A 25 -3.83 -11.00 0.27
CA CYS A 25 -2.46 -10.46 0.42
C CYS A 25 -1.38 -11.54 0.76
N GLU A 26 -1.74 -12.81 0.95
CA GLU A 26 -0.75 -13.91 1.15
C GLU A 26 -0.06 -14.34 -0.16
N ASP A 27 -0.72 -14.15 -1.31
CA ASP A 27 -0.19 -14.59 -2.61
C ASP A 27 0.76 -13.55 -3.24
N CYS A 28 0.91 -12.38 -2.63
CA CYS A 28 1.70 -11.28 -3.18
C CYS A 28 3.19 -11.38 -2.81
N GLY A 29 3.66 -12.60 -2.50
CA GLY A 29 5.04 -12.85 -2.12
C GLY A 29 5.37 -12.49 -0.68
N GLY A 30 4.44 -12.61 0.26
CA GLY A 30 4.70 -12.44 1.70
C GLY A 30 3.84 -11.36 2.33
N SER A 31 3.90 -11.24 3.66
CA SER A 31 2.98 -10.38 4.41
C SER A 31 3.66 -9.19 5.08
N ILE A 32 2.85 -8.19 5.47
CA ILE A 32 3.28 -7.10 6.35
C ILE A 32 3.82 -7.63 7.68
N LEU A 33 3.31 -8.77 8.18
CA LEU A 33 3.80 -9.40 9.41
C LEU A 33 5.23 -9.94 9.26
N ASP A 34 5.64 -10.28 8.04
CA ASP A 34 7.00 -10.70 7.71
C ASP A 34 7.93 -9.49 7.43
N GLY A 35 7.40 -8.27 7.58
CA GLY A 35 8.09 -7.00 7.40
C GLY A 35 8.20 -6.53 5.94
N TYR A 36 7.42 -7.12 5.03
CA TYR A 36 7.34 -6.65 3.65
C TYR A 36 6.34 -5.49 3.51
N LEU A 37 6.73 -4.51 2.72
CA LEU A 37 5.93 -3.39 2.25
C LEU A 37 5.74 -3.53 0.75
N PHE A 38 4.65 -2.95 0.26
CA PHE A 38 4.23 -2.98 -1.13
C PHE A 38 4.08 -1.54 -1.63
N ASN A 39 4.55 -1.28 -2.84
CA ASN A 39 4.40 0.02 -3.48
C ASN A 39 4.45 -0.13 -5.01
N GLU A 40 3.67 0.68 -5.70
CA GLU A 40 3.87 0.93 -7.13
C GLU A 40 5.08 1.86 -7.31
N VAL A 41 6.02 1.46 -8.16
CA VAL A 41 7.25 2.23 -8.36
C VAL A 41 6.93 3.59 -8.98
N ALA A 42 7.26 4.67 -8.26
CA ALA A 42 7.18 6.02 -8.78
C ALA A 42 8.49 6.45 -9.46
N THR A 43 8.45 7.57 -10.19
CA THR A 43 9.66 8.11 -10.86
C THR A 43 10.76 8.46 -9.86
N GLU A 44 10.40 8.89 -8.65
CA GLU A 44 11.36 9.22 -7.59
C GLU A 44 12.08 7.98 -7.05
N ASP A 45 11.39 6.85 -6.98
CA ASP A 45 11.92 5.58 -6.47
C ASP A 45 13.01 5.00 -7.36
N LEU A 46 12.98 5.30 -8.67
CA LEU A 46 14.01 4.87 -9.61
C LEU A 46 15.42 5.35 -9.24
N THR A 47 15.53 6.43 -8.46
CA THR A 47 16.82 6.90 -7.95
C THR A 47 17.49 5.86 -7.06
N ALA A 48 16.70 5.12 -6.28
CA ALA A 48 17.17 4.08 -5.37
C ALA A 48 17.10 2.68 -6.00
N LEU A 49 16.11 2.44 -6.85
CA LEU A 49 15.75 1.12 -7.35
C LEU A 49 16.21 0.83 -8.78
N GLY A 50 16.62 1.85 -9.54
CA GLY A 50 16.94 1.70 -10.98
C GLY A 50 18.17 0.84 -11.30
N THR A 51 18.85 0.30 -10.28
CA THR A 51 19.94 -0.68 -10.43
C THR A 51 19.45 -2.12 -10.41
N ILE A 52 18.18 -2.36 -10.04
CA ILE A 52 17.55 -3.67 -10.01
C ILE A 52 16.90 -3.92 -11.36
N GLU A 53 17.17 -5.10 -11.92
CA GLU A 53 16.59 -5.54 -13.19
C GLU A 53 15.05 -5.65 -13.06
N ASP A 54 14.34 -5.35 -14.14
CA ASP A 54 12.87 -5.40 -14.24
C ASP A 54 12.10 -4.39 -13.36
N ILE A 55 12.77 -3.43 -12.72
CA ILE A 55 12.10 -2.30 -12.05
C ILE A 55 11.88 -1.14 -13.04
N GLU A 56 10.60 -0.83 -13.26
CA GLU A 56 10.14 0.30 -14.07
C GLU A 56 9.05 1.07 -13.34
N VAL A 57 8.77 2.31 -13.76
CA VAL A 57 7.64 3.07 -13.19
C VAL A 57 6.35 2.32 -13.49
N GLY A 58 5.51 2.17 -12.47
CA GLY A 58 4.22 1.49 -12.59
C GLY A 58 4.25 -0.02 -12.38
N VAL A 59 5.40 -0.61 -12.06
CA VAL A 59 5.46 -2.00 -11.60
C VAL A 59 5.27 -2.07 -10.09
N CYS A 60 4.63 -3.14 -9.64
CA CYS A 60 4.43 -3.40 -8.23
C CYS A 60 5.64 -4.12 -7.65
N ILE A 61 6.13 -3.64 -6.52
CA ILE A 61 7.25 -4.26 -5.83
C ILE A 61 6.87 -4.58 -4.39
N ARG A 62 7.44 -5.67 -3.88
CA ARG A 62 7.59 -5.91 -2.45
C ARG A 62 9.00 -5.59 -2.00
N TYR A 63 9.15 -5.01 -0.83
CA TYR A 63 10.46 -4.64 -0.28
C TYR A 63 10.43 -4.58 1.25
N LYS A 64 11.61 -4.59 1.87
CA LYS A 64 11.80 -4.24 3.28
C LYS A 64 12.56 -2.93 3.37
N LEU A 65 12.45 -2.26 4.51
CA LEU A 65 13.25 -1.08 4.80
C LEU A 65 14.58 -1.48 5.46
N ASP A 66 15.66 -0.83 5.03
CA ASP A 66 16.91 -0.72 5.78
C ASP A 66 17.05 0.72 6.27
N GLY A 67 16.68 0.94 7.54
CA GLY A 67 16.54 2.28 8.11
C GLY A 67 15.41 3.07 7.44
N SER A 68 15.75 4.14 6.73
CA SER A 68 14.81 4.99 5.99
C SER A 68 14.79 4.72 4.48
N GLY A 69 15.54 3.74 3.99
CA GLY A 69 15.66 3.42 2.56
C GLY A 69 15.24 1.99 2.25
N PHE A 70 15.20 1.66 0.96
CA PHE A 70 14.94 0.31 0.48
C PHE A 70 16.09 -0.64 0.82
N ASN A 71 15.76 -1.81 1.37
CA ASN A 71 16.68 -2.94 1.38
C ASN A 71 16.65 -3.59 -0.02
N LEU A 72 17.63 -3.26 -0.86
CA LEU A 72 17.69 -3.70 -2.26
C LEU A 72 17.72 -5.24 -2.43
N GLU A 73 18.22 -5.99 -1.45
CA GLU A 73 18.24 -7.47 -1.51
C GLU A 73 16.85 -8.10 -1.31
N SER A 74 15.94 -7.35 -0.69
CA SER A 74 14.57 -7.80 -0.42
C SER A 74 13.58 -7.40 -1.51
N VAL A 75 13.98 -6.50 -2.41
CA VAL A 75 13.11 -5.94 -3.46
C VAL A 75 12.83 -7.02 -4.50
N LYS A 76 11.55 -7.22 -4.81
CA LYS A 76 11.10 -8.09 -5.90
C LYS A 76 9.87 -7.51 -6.57
N VAL A 77 9.81 -7.61 -7.89
CA VAL A 77 8.59 -7.34 -8.65
C VAL A 77 7.55 -8.39 -8.33
N VAL A 78 6.31 -7.95 -8.17
CA VAL A 78 5.12 -8.78 -7.92
C VAL A 78 4.03 -8.40 -8.91
N ASP A 79 3.12 -9.33 -9.18
CA ASP A 79 2.10 -9.13 -10.21
C ASP A 79 1.04 -8.09 -9.82
N ASP A 80 0.85 -7.84 -8.52
CA ASP A 80 -0.17 -6.92 -8.00
C ASP A 80 0.36 -6.13 -6.80
N CYS A 81 -0.01 -4.86 -6.72
CA CYS A 81 0.25 -3.96 -5.59
C CYS A 81 -0.81 -4.25 -4.53
N CYS A 82 -0.83 -5.52 -4.10
CA CYS A 82 -1.73 -5.94 -3.07
C CYS A 82 -1.47 -5.09 -1.84
N CYS A 83 -2.56 -4.60 -1.26
CA CYS A 83 -2.51 -3.75 -0.09
C CYS A 83 -2.01 -2.30 -0.36
N ASP A 84 -2.22 -1.76 -1.58
CA ASP A 84 -2.33 -0.32 -1.80
C ASP A 84 -3.33 0.26 -0.78
N GLN A 85 -2.85 1.14 0.09
CA GLN A 85 -3.67 1.85 1.09
C GLN A 85 -4.20 3.17 0.53
#